data_AF-S7RYI0-F1
#
_entry.id   AF-S7RYI0-F1
#
_cell.length_a   1.000
_cell.length_b   1.000
_cell.length_c   1.000
_cell.angle_alpha   90.00
_cell.angle_beta   90.00
_cell.angle_gamma   90.00
#
_symmetry.space_group_name_H-M   'P 1'
#
loop_
_entity.id
_entity.type
_entity.pdbx_description
1 polymer ?
#
loop_
_entity_poly.entity_id
_entity_poly.type
_entity_poly.pdbx_seq_one_letter_code
_entity_poly.pdbx_strand_id
1 'polypeptide(L)'
;KGLKARGKAIRTALKKYNALAPLMTPPAPPLQWKDIVGYGFISEFELLKHAHSHCDITSLPWTIPGNREVAAKYFKIIRAYEELERLNVELRRLRTALEDEQICFELAYARLVPMDPSLAMEIRVRQQRRLRISQVHVRYIKEMQSLPGFSGTTDRGVHLGARNDTMNAT
;
A
#
# COMPACT_ATOMS: atom_id res chain seq x y z
N LYS A 1 -22.56 23.97 -1.48
CA LYS A 1 -24.05 23.89 -1.39
C LYS A 1 -24.56 22.46 -1.05
N GLY A 2 -23.93 21.38 -1.53
CA GLY A 2 -24.40 20.00 -1.31
C GLY A 2 -24.43 19.50 0.15
N LEU A 3 -23.45 19.85 0.99
CA LEU A 3 -23.39 19.37 2.38
C LEU A 3 -24.58 19.85 3.24
N LYS A 4 -24.97 21.12 3.09
CA LYS A 4 -26.12 21.72 3.80
C LYS A 4 -27.45 21.07 3.38
N ALA A 5 -27.60 20.79 2.09
CA ALA A 5 -28.79 20.12 1.55
C ALA A 5 -28.92 18.67 2.06
N ARG A 6 -27.82 17.91 2.05
CA ARG A 6 -27.77 16.54 2.62
C ARG A 6 -28.09 16.54 4.11
N GLY A 7 -27.49 17.46 4.88
CA GLY A 7 -27.77 17.58 6.31
C GLY A 7 -29.25 17.84 6.63
N LYS A 8 -29.93 18.67 5.83
CA LYS A 8 -31.38 18.91 5.95
C LYS A 8 -32.17 17.64 5.66
N ALA A 9 -31.83 16.93 4.58
CA ALA A 9 -32.50 15.68 4.20
C ALA A 9 -32.40 14.60 5.29
N ILE A 10 -31.21 14.41 5.88
CA ILE A 10 -30.99 13.43 6.96
C ILE A 10 -31.80 13.79 8.20
N ARG A 11 -31.87 15.07 8.60
CA ARG A 11 -32.70 15.50 9.74
C ARG A 11 -34.19 15.24 9.49
N THR A 12 -34.67 15.49 8.28
CA THR A 12 -36.06 15.19 7.90
C THR A 12 -36.34 13.70 7.93
N ALA A 13 -35.43 12.87 7.43
CA ALA A 13 -35.54 11.42 7.49
C ALA A 13 -35.56 10.91 8.93
N LEU A 14 -34.66 11.42 9.80
CA LEU A 14 -34.64 11.09 11.23
C LEU A 14 -35.96 11.42 11.92
N LYS A 15 -36.54 12.60 11.64
CA LYS A 15 -37.84 13.00 12.20
C LYS A 15 -38.95 12.04 11.77
N LYS A 16 -38.97 11.65 10.50
CA LYS A 16 -39.95 10.68 9.98
C LYS A 16 -39.77 9.31 10.63
N TYR A 17 -38.53 8.83 10.72
CA TYR A 17 -38.21 7.57 11.40
C TYR A 17 -38.70 7.57 12.84
N ASN A 18 -38.34 8.59 13.64
CA ASN A 18 -38.73 8.68 15.06
C ASN A 18 -40.24 8.77 15.27
N ALA A 19 -41.00 9.30 14.30
CA ALA A 19 -42.46 9.30 14.35
C ALA A 19 -43.06 7.91 14.07
N LEU A 20 -42.41 7.11 13.23
CA LEU A 20 -42.85 5.76 12.85
C LEU A 20 -42.34 4.67 13.80
N ALA A 21 -41.17 4.86 14.40
CA ALA A 21 -40.50 3.92 15.30
C ALA A 21 -41.43 3.33 16.40
N PRO A 22 -42.24 4.12 17.14
CA PRO A 22 -43.15 3.57 18.13
C PRO A 22 -44.35 2.81 17.54
N LEU A 23 -44.65 2.99 16.25
CA LEU A 23 -45.73 2.31 15.53
C LEU A 23 -45.28 0.97 14.91
N MET A 24 -43.98 0.64 14.98
CA MET A 24 -43.43 -0.61 14.45
C MET A 24 -43.75 -1.79 15.38
N THR A 25 -43.75 -3.00 14.83
CA THR A 25 -43.90 -4.25 15.58
C THR A 25 -42.66 -5.12 15.42
N PRO A 26 -41.82 -5.27 16.47
CA PRO A 26 -41.87 -4.60 17.78
C PRO A 26 -41.53 -3.10 17.69
N PRO A 27 -41.92 -2.29 18.69
CA PRO A 27 -41.57 -0.86 18.72
C PRO A 27 -40.07 -0.65 18.66
N ALA A 28 -39.60 0.17 17.72
CA ALA A 28 -38.19 0.47 17.56
C ALA A 28 -37.77 1.67 18.44
N PRO A 29 -36.52 1.71 18.94
CA PRO A 29 -36.04 2.84 19.73
C PRO A 29 -35.84 4.11 18.86
N PRO A 30 -36.13 5.30 19.39
CA PRO A 30 -35.90 6.54 18.66
C PRO A 30 -34.38 6.82 18.52
N LEU A 31 -33.98 7.31 17.35
CA LEU A 31 -32.59 7.65 17.05
C LEU A 31 -32.30 9.13 17.27
N GLN A 32 -31.12 9.44 17.79
CA GLN A 32 -30.61 10.80 17.93
C GLN A 32 -29.62 11.12 16.81
N TRP A 33 -29.40 12.41 16.56
CA TRP A 33 -28.43 12.85 15.55
C TRP A 33 -27.02 12.31 15.80
N LYS A 34 -26.60 12.21 17.07
CA LYS A 34 -25.32 11.61 17.47
C LYS A 34 -25.18 10.16 17.02
N ASP A 35 -26.27 9.40 17.02
CA ASP A 35 -26.27 7.99 16.65
C ASP A 35 -26.07 7.86 15.14
N ILE A 36 -26.72 8.72 14.35
CA ILE A 36 -26.52 8.79 12.89
C ILE A 36 -25.06 9.12 12.55
N VAL A 37 -24.46 10.08 13.25
CA VAL A 37 -23.05 10.43 13.05
C VAL A 37 -22.15 9.23 13.41
N GLY A 38 -22.45 8.52 14.50
CA GLY A 38 -21.75 7.30 14.89
C GLY A 38 -21.91 6.13 13.91
N TYR A 39 -23.05 6.05 13.23
CA TYR A 39 -23.38 5.03 12.22
C TYR A 39 -22.97 5.41 10.80
N GLY A 40 -22.52 6.64 10.55
CA GLY A 40 -22.04 7.06 9.22
C GLY A 40 -21.00 6.09 8.64
N PHE A 41 -20.11 5.58 9.49
CA PHE A 41 -19.13 4.56 9.11
C PHE A 41 -19.75 3.21 8.71
N ILE A 42 -20.85 2.79 9.34
CA ILE A 42 -21.54 1.53 9.00
C ILE A 42 -22.08 1.61 7.57
N SER A 43 -22.52 2.80 7.13
CA SER A 43 -22.98 3.01 5.75
C SER A 43 -21.87 2.93 4.70
N GLU A 44 -20.60 3.01 5.09
CA GLU A 44 -19.46 2.85 4.19
C GLU A 44 -19.23 1.39 3.77
N PHE A 45 -19.86 0.44 4.47
CA PHE A 45 -19.79 -0.99 4.14
C PHE A 45 -21.03 -1.40 3.36
N GLU A 46 -20.94 -1.32 2.03
CA GLU A 46 -21.96 -1.82 1.09
C GLU A 46 -22.34 -3.29 1.38
N LEU A 47 -21.41 -4.09 1.92
CA LEU A 47 -21.65 -5.47 2.36
C LEU A 47 -22.80 -5.60 3.37
N LEU A 48 -23.01 -4.57 4.20
CA LEU A 48 -24.06 -4.56 5.23
C LEU A 48 -25.45 -4.28 4.65
N LYS A 49 -25.56 -3.74 3.43
CA LYS A 49 -26.85 -3.62 2.74
C LYS A 49 -27.46 -5.00 2.45
N HIS A 50 -26.63 -6.01 2.25
CA HIS A 50 -27.06 -7.39 2.01
C HIS A 50 -27.19 -8.22 3.29
N ALA A 51 -26.70 -7.73 4.43
CA ALA A 51 -26.79 -8.38 5.73
C ALA A 51 -28.16 -8.21 6.42
N HIS A 52 -29.23 -7.88 5.68
CA HIS A 52 -30.63 -7.80 6.15
C HIS A 52 -31.20 -9.12 6.72
N SER A 53 -30.35 -10.13 6.94
CA SER A 53 -30.67 -11.39 7.61
C SER A 53 -30.65 -11.19 9.12
N HIS A 54 -31.83 -11.07 9.72
CA HIS A 54 -32.25 -11.41 11.10
C HIS A 54 -31.37 -11.09 12.34
N CYS A 55 -30.21 -10.45 12.23
CA CYS A 55 -29.34 -10.15 13.36
C CYS A 55 -29.14 -8.64 13.52
N ASP A 56 -29.32 -8.15 14.75
CA ASP A 56 -29.05 -6.76 15.10
C ASP A 56 -27.54 -6.51 15.09
N ILE A 57 -27.03 -6.11 13.93
CA ILE A 57 -25.61 -5.81 13.74
C ILE A 57 -25.14 -4.64 14.61
N THR A 58 -26.05 -3.76 15.06
CA THR A 58 -25.68 -2.60 15.87
C THR A 58 -25.15 -2.99 17.25
N SER A 59 -25.50 -4.19 17.72
CA SER A 59 -25.04 -4.79 18.97
C SER A 59 -23.67 -5.49 18.88
N LEU A 60 -23.11 -5.65 17.68
CA LEU A 60 -21.87 -6.41 17.50
C LEU A 60 -20.65 -5.65 18.04
N PRO A 61 -19.64 -6.33 18.61
CA PRO A 61 -18.48 -5.67 19.22
C PRO A 61 -17.72 -4.71 18.27
N TRP A 62 -17.77 -4.93 16.96
CA TRP A 62 -17.10 -4.09 15.96
C TRP A 62 -17.89 -2.82 15.59
N THR A 63 -19.12 -2.62 16.06
CA THR A 63 -19.85 -1.34 15.87
C THR A 63 -19.45 -0.31 16.91
N ILE A 64 -18.92 -0.73 18.06
CA ILE A 64 -18.44 0.13 19.13
C ILE A 64 -17.22 0.93 18.63
N PRO A 65 -17.25 2.28 18.67
CA PRO A 65 -16.15 3.11 18.15
C PRO A 65 -14.77 2.79 18.75
N GLY A 66 -14.71 2.58 20.06
CA GLY A 66 -13.46 2.24 20.75
C GLY A 66 -12.86 0.92 20.25
N ASN A 67 -13.67 -0.12 20.12
CA ASN A 67 -13.22 -1.42 19.61
C ASN A 67 -12.72 -1.33 18.17
N ARG A 68 -13.36 -0.50 17.32
CA ARG A 68 -12.90 -0.25 15.96
C ARG A 68 -11.55 0.44 15.93
N GLU A 69 -11.34 1.45 16.76
CA GLU A 69 -10.08 2.15 16.83
C GLU A 69 -8.94 1.20 17.26
N VAL A 70 -9.21 0.36 18.27
CA VAL A 70 -8.25 -0.65 18.71
C VAL A 70 -7.99 -1.68 17.61
N ALA A 71 -9.03 -2.21 16.96
CA ALA A 71 -8.88 -3.17 15.87
C ALA A 71 -8.11 -2.57 14.69
N ALA A 72 -8.38 -1.33 14.30
CA ALA A 72 -7.66 -0.64 13.23
C ALA A 72 -6.18 -0.47 13.58
N LYS A 73 -5.86 -0.09 14.82
CA LYS A 73 -4.46 0.00 15.29
C LYS A 73 -3.79 -1.39 15.30
N TYR A 74 -4.47 -2.40 15.81
CA TYR A 74 -3.99 -3.78 15.87
C TYR A 74 -3.66 -4.32 14.48
N PHE A 75 -4.59 -4.19 13.52
CA PHE A 75 -4.34 -4.64 12.15
C PHE A 75 -3.27 -3.81 11.45
N LYS A 76 -3.14 -2.50 11.72
CA LYS A 76 -2.01 -1.71 11.22
C LYS A 76 -0.67 -2.25 11.71
N ILE A 77 -0.58 -2.67 12.97
CA ILE A 77 0.62 -3.28 13.53
C ILE A 77 0.92 -4.62 12.84
N ILE A 78 -0.07 -5.51 12.69
CA ILE A 78 0.11 -6.77 11.98
C ILE A 78 0.62 -6.53 10.55
N ARG A 79 -0.04 -5.63 9.81
CA ARG A 79 0.34 -5.30 8.44
C ARG A 79 1.72 -4.65 8.37
N ALA A 80 2.12 -3.87 9.37
CA ALA A 80 3.47 -3.31 9.43
C ALA A 80 4.53 -4.41 9.54
N TYR A 81 4.29 -5.48 10.32
CA TYR A 81 5.21 -6.62 10.37
C TYR A 81 5.29 -7.38 9.06
N GLU A 82 4.15 -7.63 8.40
CA GLU A 82 4.14 -8.23 7.05
C GLU A 82 4.89 -7.37 6.04
N GLU A 83 4.71 -6.04 6.13
CA GLU A 83 5.34 -5.09 5.22
C GLU A 83 6.85 -5.02 5.44
N LEU A 84 7.34 -5.13 6.68
CA LEU A 84 8.78 -5.24 6.95
C LEU A 84 9.42 -6.42 6.22
N GLU A 85 8.78 -7.59 6.25
CA GLU A 85 9.27 -8.77 5.52
C GLU A 85 9.24 -8.58 4.00
N ARG A 86 8.21 -7.92 3.47
CA ARG A 86 8.15 -7.58 2.04
C ARG A 86 9.23 -6.60 1.64
N LEU A 87 9.44 -5.56 2.43
CA LEU A 87 10.46 -4.54 2.17
C LEU A 87 11.87 -5.16 2.15
N ASN A 88 12.17 -6.16 2.99
CA ASN A 88 13.44 -6.88 2.91
C ASN A 88 13.68 -7.52 1.53
N VAL A 89 12.64 -8.14 0.97
CA VAL A 89 12.69 -8.75 -0.37
C VAL A 89 12.82 -7.68 -1.45
N GLU A 90 12.05 -6.61 -1.37
CA GLU A 90 12.06 -5.51 -2.34
C GLU A 90 13.40 -4.77 -2.34
N LEU A 91 13.99 -4.53 -1.17
CA LEU A 91 15.29 -3.88 -1.03
C LEU A 91 16.38 -4.69 -1.75
N ARG A 92 16.38 -6.02 -1.55
CA ARG A 92 17.31 -6.93 -2.22
C ARG A 92 17.09 -6.95 -3.74
N ARG A 93 15.83 -6.96 -4.19
CA ARG A 93 15.48 -6.91 -5.62
C ARG A 93 15.93 -5.60 -6.26
N LEU A 94 15.68 -4.48 -5.60
CA LEU A 94 16.09 -3.16 -6.08
C LEU A 94 17.61 -3.09 -6.21
N ARG A 95 18.36 -3.52 -5.18
CA ARG A 95 19.82 -3.59 -5.25
C ARG A 95 20.29 -4.43 -6.43
N THR A 96 19.71 -5.61 -6.61
CA THR A 96 20.05 -6.53 -7.71
C THR A 96 19.81 -5.86 -9.07
N ALA A 97 18.66 -5.22 -9.26
CA ALA A 97 18.33 -4.53 -10.51
C ALA A 97 19.26 -3.36 -10.82
N LEU A 98 19.71 -2.61 -9.80
CA LEU A 98 20.67 -1.51 -9.98
C LEU A 98 22.06 -2.02 -10.39
N GLU A 99 22.53 -3.10 -9.76
CA GLU A 99 23.81 -3.73 -10.11
C GLU A 99 23.75 -4.38 -11.50
N ASP A 100 22.66 -5.07 -11.83
CA ASP A 100 22.41 -5.66 -13.15
C ASP A 100 22.39 -4.59 -14.25
N GLU A 101 21.66 -3.48 -14.02
CA GLU A 101 21.62 -2.36 -14.96
C GLU A 101 23.02 -1.81 -15.25
N GLN A 102 23.85 -1.65 -14.20
CA GLN A 102 25.22 -1.17 -14.38
C GLN A 102 26.06 -2.13 -15.23
N ILE A 103 25.95 -3.44 -14.98
CA ILE A 103 26.64 -4.47 -15.78
C ILE A 103 26.15 -4.43 -17.24
N CYS A 104 24.85 -4.33 -17.48
CA CYS A 104 24.30 -4.25 -18.84
C CYS A 104 24.82 -3.04 -19.61
N PHE A 105 24.96 -1.87 -18.97
CA PHE A 105 25.54 -0.69 -19.61
C PHE A 105 27.01 -0.88 -19.97
N GLU A 106 27.82 -1.46 -19.08
CA GLU A 106 29.24 -1.72 -19.35
C GLU A 106 29.43 -2.72 -20.49
N LEU A 107 28.65 -3.81 -20.50
CA LEU A 107 28.68 -4.80 -21.59
C LEU A 107 28.24 -4.20 -22.93
N ALA A 108 27.16 -3.40 -22.92
CA ALA A 108 26.68 -2.74 -24.12
C ALA A 108 27.71 -1.73 -24.66
N TYR A 109 28.36 -0.98 -23.78
CA TYR A 109 29.43 -0.05 -24.16
C TYR A 109 30.61 -0.81 -24.77
N ALA A 110 31.13 -1.83 -24.09
CA ALA A 110 32.27 -2.63 -24.56
C ALA A 110 32.00 -3.27 -25.94
N ARG A 111 30.78 -3.73 -26.19
CA ARG A 111 30.35 -4.28 -27.49
C ARG A 111 30.28 -3.23 -28.59
N LEU A 112 29.84 -2.01 -28.27
CA LEU A 112 29.59 -0.96 -29.27
C LEU A 112 30.84 -0.15 -29.60
N VAL A 113 31.79 0.02 -28.68
CA VAL A 113 33.04 0.75 -28.92
C VAL A 113 33.73 0.37 -30.24
N PRO A 114 33.92 -0.93 -30.57
CA PRO A 114 34.58 -1.30 -31.83
C PRO A 114 33.69 -1.18 -33.07
N MET A 115 32.35 -1.19 -32.93
CA MET A 115 31.41 -1.23 -34.06
C MET A 115 30.89 0.16 -34.44
N ASP A 116 30.54 0.97 -33.44
CA ASP A 116 29.99 2.30 -33.59
C ASP A 116 30.37 3.15 -32.36
N PRO A 117 31.51 3.87 -32.43
CA PRO A 117 31.96 4.75 -31.37
C PRO A 117 30.96 5.85 -31.02
N SER A 118 30.17 6.33 -31.99
CA SER A 118 29.20 7.40 -31.78
C SER A 118 28.04 6.94 -30.89
N LEU A 119 27.50 5.76 -31.18
CA LEU A 119 26.46 5.14 -30.36
C LEU A 119 26.99 4.70 -28.99
N ALA A 120 28.24 4.22 -28.90
CA ALA A 120 28.87 3.90 -27.63
C ALA A 120 28.96 5.13 -26.71
N MET A 121 29.27 6.30 -27.26
CA MET A 121 29.30 7.56 -26.49
C MET A 121 27.90 7.96 -25.98
N GLU A 122 26.84 7.78 -26.77
CA GLU A 122 25.46 8.02 -26.33
C GLU A 122 25.05 7.07 -25.18
N ILE A 123 25.43 5.78 -25.26
CA ILE A 123 25.23 4.84 -24.17
C ILE A 123 25.92 5.34 -22.90
N ARG A 124 27.16 5.84 -23.00
CA ARG A 124 27.92 6.34 -21.86
C ARG A 124 27.29 7.58 -21.23
N VAL A 125 26.77 8.50 -22.04
CA VAL A 125 26.00 9.66 -21.54
C VAL A 125 24.75 9.22 -20.79
N ARG A 126 24.01 8.24 -21.33
CA ARG A 126 22.81 7.69 -20.68
C ARG A 126 23.15 6.96 -19.38
N GLN A 127 24.20 6.16 -19.37
CA GLN A 127 24.69 5.46 -18.19
C GLN A 127 25.05 6.45 -17.07
N GLN A 128 25.76 7.54 -17.37
CA GLN A 128 26.10 8.56 -16.37
C GLN A 128 24.87 9.18 -15.71
N ARG A 129 23.78 9.39 -16.46
CA ARG A 129 22.51 9.89 -15.90
C ARG A 129 21.89 8.86 -14.95
N ARG A 130 21.89 7.59 -15.34
CA ARG A 130 21.37 6.48 -14.52
C ARG A 130 22.19 6.26 -13.25
N LEU A 131 23.52 6.34 -13.33
CA LEU A 131 24.43 6.19 -12.19
C LEU A 131 24.13 7.20 -11.08
N ARG A 132 23.83 8.47 -11.41
CA ARG A 132 23.49 9.48 -10.40
C ARG A 132 22.25 9.09 -9.58
N ILE A 133 21.22 8.57 -10.26
CA ILE A 133 19.99 8.11 -9.60
C ILE A 133 20.27 6.83 -8.80
N SER A 134 20.98 5.87 -9.40
CA SER A 134 21.37 4.62 -8.75
C SER A 134 22.17 4.86 -7.46
N GLN A 135 23.11 5.81 -7.46
CA GLN A 135 23.91 6.17 -6.28
C GLN A 135 23.05 6.62 -5.10
N VAL A 136 21.97 7.39 -5.36
CA VAL A 136 21.04 7.81 -4.31
C VAL A 136 20.32 6.59 -3.73
N HIS A 137 19.83 5.68 -4.57
CA HIS A 137 19.18 4.46 -4.11
C HIS A 137 20.14 3.55 -3.35
N VAL A 138 21.36 3.33 -3.84
CA VAL A 138 22.39 2.53 -3.17
C VAL A 138 22.72 3.10 -1.79
N ARG A 139 22.79 4.43 -1.66
CA ARG A 139 22.99 5.08 -0.37
C ARG A 139 21.83 4.76 0.59
N TYR A 140 20.58 4.98 0.17
CA TYR A 140 19.42 4.68 1.01
C TYR A 140 19.31 3.19 1.36
N ILE A 141 19.63 2.30 0.44
CA ILE A 141 19.68 0.86 0.69
C ILE A 141 20.68 0.55 1.81
N LYS A 142 21.88 1.14 1.77
CA LYS A 142 22.89 0.95 2.82
C LYS A 142 22.44 1.53 4.16
N GLU A 143 21.82 2.71 4.15
CA GLU A 143 21.26 3.32 5.37
C GLU A 143 20.17 2.41 5.98
N MET A 144 19.24 1.90 5.17
CA MET A 144 18.20 0.97 5.62
C MET A 144 18.78 -0.34 6.16
N GLN A 145 19.80 -0.91 5.49
CA GLN A 145 20.50 -2.10 5.95
C GLN A 145 21.29 -1.88 7.25
N SER A 146 21.64 -0.64 7.57
CA SER A 146 22.34 -0.28 8.80
C SER A 146 21.41 0.00 9.99
N LEU A 147 20.09 0.03 9.78
CA LEU A 147 19.14 0.32 10.85
C LEU A 147 19.14 -0.80 11.90
N PRO A 148 19.07 -0.46 13.20
CA PRO A 148 18.90 -1.46 14.24
C PRO A 148 17.56 -2.17 14.05
N GLY A 149 17.58 -3.50 13.94
CA GLY A 149 16.41 -4.32 13.68
C GLY A 149 16.16 -4.65 12.21
N PHE A 150 17.06 -4.30 11.29
CA PHE A 150 17.02 -4.85 9.93
C PHE A 150 17.15 -6.39 9.97
N SER A 151 16.14 -7.09 9.45
CA SER A 151 16.07 -8.56 9.41
C SER A 151 16.35 -9.15 8.03
N GLY A 152 16.56 -8.30 7.02
CA GLY A 152 16.78 -8.72 5.65
C GLY A 152 18.21 -9.16 5.36
N THR A 153 18.45 -9.47 4.08
CA THR A 153 19.76 -9.88 3.57
C THR A 153 20.51 -8.70 2.96
N THR A 154 21.81 -8.61 3.24
CA THR A 154 22.68 -7.56 2.69
C THR A 154 23.41 -7.99 1.41
N ASP A 155 23.27 -9.24 0.99
CA ASP A 155 23.85 -9.74 -0.26
C ASP A 155 22.99 -9.38 -1.47
N ARG A 156 23.64 -9.34 -2.64
CA ARG A 156 22.97 -9.20 -3.93
C ARG A 156 22.18 -10.47 -4.23
N GLY A 157 20.95 -10.33 -4.74
CA GLY A 157 20.18 -11.44 -5.27
C GLY A 157 20.69 -11.89 -6.64
N VAL A 158 20.00 -12.88 -7.20
CA VAL A 158 20.23 -13.36 -8.57
C VAL A 158 18.94 -13.19 -9.35
N HIS A 159 19.00 -12.47 -10.46
CA HIS A 159 17.85 -12.35 -11.36
C HIS A 159 17.66 -13.65 -12.15
N LEU A 160 16.43 -14.16 -12.19
CA LEU A 160 16.08 -15.35 -12.97
C LEU A 160 16.25 -15.04 -14.46
N GLY A 161 17.18 -15.73 -15.12
CA GLY A 161 17.55 -15.50 -16.53
C GLY A 161 18.86 -14.72 -16.73
N ALA A 162 19.55 -14.30 -15.67
CA ALA A 162 20.81 -13.53 -15.77
C ALA A 162 22.09 -14.38 -15.98
N ARG A 163 21.99 -15.61 -16.51
CA ARG A 163 23.17 -16.45 -16.81
C ARG A 163 23.15 -16.95 -18.25
N ASN A 164 24.07 -16.45 -19.08
CA ASN A 164 24.88 -17.25 -20.02
C ASN A 164 26.02 -16.51 -20.76
N ASP A 165 26.48 -15.32 -20.33
CA ASP A 165 27.56 -14.63 -21.07
C ASP A 165 28.98 -14.75 -20.44
N THR A 166 29.15 -15.55 -19.38
CA THR A 166 30.48 -15.76 -18.76
C THR A 166 31.08 -17.16 -19.00
N MET A 167 30.57 -17.93 -19.95
CA MET A 167 31.24 -19.13 -20.45
C MET A 167 31.65 -18.87 -21.90
N ASN A 168 32.85 -18.32 -22.10
CA ASN A 168 33.73 -18.50 -23.27
C ASN A 168 34.86 -17.44 -23.21
N ALA A 169 35.78 -17.60 -22.26
CA ALA A 169 37.09 -16.93 -22.30
C ALA A 169 38.08 -17.69 -21.41
N THR A 170 38.42 -18.91 -21.81
CA THR A 170 39.71 -19.59 -21.52
C THR A 170 39.89 -20.66 -22.58
#